data_AF-A0A1F2X1M8-F1
#
_entry.id   AF-A0A1F2X1M8-F1
#
_cell.length_a   1.000
_cell.length_b   1.000
_cell.length_c   1.000
_cell.angle_alpha   90.00
_cell.angle_beta   90.00
_cell.angle_gamma   90.00
#
_symmetry.space_group_name_H-M   'P 1'
#
loop_
_entity.id
_entity.type
_entity.pdbx_description
1 polymer ?
#
loop_
_entity_poly.entity_id
_entity_poly.type
_entity_poly.pdbx_seq_one_letter_code
_entity_poly.pdbx_strand_id
1 'polypeptide(L)'
;MIKIIDSNGSIRECVKIAVDTSYPGFIRADFISKIRKGYKHSEWFPQDEFLKSNPGVITMLDKTPLVIKEDLGVVTKSGDNYLQDISKNWKKDIYVGIPVWISRGKGESQQRVIIKNDKNKLYIDKKWGIKPDKTSQYVLSFNVQENIKPQGNVLPGVEAKELISKMIKKAKKSI
;
A
#
# COMPACT_ATOMS: atom_id res chain seq x y z
N MET A 1 -16.39 -24.04 -15.15
CA MET A 1 -16.64 -22.71 -15.74
C MET A 1 -17.42 -21.88 -14.74
N ILE A 2 -17.10 -20.60 -14.62
CA ILE A 2 -17.72 -19.68 -13.68
C ILE A 2 -18.91 -19.03 -14.39
N LYS A 3 -20.08 -19.03 -13.75
CA LYS A 3 -21.28 -18.36 -14.29
C LYS A 3 -21.29 -16.91 -13.83
N ILE A 4 -21.47 -15.99 -14.77
CA ILE A 4 -21.54 -14.55 -14.52
C ILE A 4 -22.78 -13.96 -15.20
N ILE A 5 -23.31 -12.88 -14.64
CA ILE A 5 -24.37 -12.05 -15.20
C ILE A 5 -23.68 -10.83 -15.80
N ASP A 6 -23.93 -10.62 -17.10
CA ASP A 6 -23.44 -9.47 -17.86
C ASP A 6 -24.18 -8.17 -17.52
N SER A 7 -23.68 -7.01 -17.97
CA SER A 7 -24.37 -5.71 -17.89
C SER A 7 -25.75 -5.74 -18.55
N ASN A 8 -25.93 -6.58 -19.56
CA ASN A 8 -27.21 -6.82 -20.23
C ASN A 8 -28.13 -7.82 -19.49
N GLY A 9 -27.77 -8.28 -18.28
CA GLY A 9 -28.53 -9.26 -17.50
C GLY A 9 -28.45 -10.70 -18.01
N SER A 10 -27.66 -10.96 -19.04
CA SER A 10 -27.49 -12.30 -19.63
C SER A 10 -26.51 -13.16 -18.83
N ILE A 11 -26.85 -14.43 -18.63
CA ILE A 11 -25.98 -15.40 -17.96
C ILE A 11 -24.95 -15.93 -18.97
N ARG A 12 -23.67 -15.71 -18.68
CA ARG A 12 -22.52 -16.16 -19.48
C ARG A 12 -21.62 -17.07 -18.68
N GLU A 13 -20.99 -18.03 -19.38
CA GLU A 13 -20.01 -18.94 -18.79
C GLU A 13 -18.61 -18.45 -19.14
N CYS A 14 -17.84 -18.07 -18.12
CA CYS A 14 -16.46 -17.66 -18.27
C CYS A 14 -15.50 -18.72 -17.71
N VAL A 15 -14.25 -18.65 -18.16
CA VAL A 15 -13.22 -19.61 -17.78
C VAL A 15 -12.48 -19.13 -16.55
N LYS A 16 -12.16 -17.83 -16.52
CA LYS A 16 -11.39 -17.19 -15.47
C LYS A 16 -11.90 -15.77 -15.27
N ILE A 17 -11.85 -15.31 -14.03
CA ILE A 17 -12.12 -13.92 -13.67
C ILE A 17 -10.94 -13.45 -12.83
N ALA A 18 -10.43 -12.24 -13.10
CA ALA A 18 -9.34 -11.64 -12.36
C ALA A 18 -9.51 -10.12 -12.29
N VAL A 19 -9.01 -9.51 -11.22
CA VAL A 19 -8.79 -8.06 -11.19
C VAL A 19 -7.50 -7.78 -11.97
N ASP A 20 -7.58 -6.92 -12.98
CA ASP A 20 -6.42 -6.56 -13.79
C ASP A 20 -5.72 -5.35 -13.17
N THR A 21 -4.49 -5.52 -12.69
CA THR A 21 -3.70 -4.43 -12.10
C THR A 21 -3.39 -3.31 -13.10
N SER A 22 -3.39 -3.61 -14.39
CA SER A 22 -3.15 -2.62 -15.45
C SER A 22 -4.37 -1.71 -15.70
N TYR A 23 -5.57 -2.12 -15.25
CA TYR A 23 -6.84 -1.43 -15.46
C TYR A 23 -7.64 -1.35 -14.15
N PRO A 24 -7.26 -0.44 -13.24
CA PRO A 24 -7.93 -0.30 -11.95
C PRO A 24 -9.41 0.08 -12.13
N GLY A 25 -10.29 -0.54 -11.35
CA GLY A 25 -11.75 -0.34 -11.43
C GLY A 25 -12.46 -1.26 -12.42
N PHE A 26 -11.73 -2.15 -13.09
CA PHE A 26 -12.31 -3.15 -13.99
C PHE A 26 -11.98 -4.58 -13.56
N ILE A 27 -12.91 -5.49 -13.83
CA ILE A 27 -12.74 -6.93 -13.70
C ILE A 27 -12.59 -7.51 -15.09
N ARG A 28 -11.53 -8.29 -15.32
CA ARG A 28 -11.32 -9.01 -16.57
C ARG A 28 -11.95 -10.40 -16.47
N ALA A 29 -12.83 -10.74 -17.39
CA ALA A 29 -13.32 -12.10 -17.57
C ALA A 29 -12.80 -12.69 -18.89
N ASP A 30 -12.24 -13.90 -18.81
CA ASP A 30 -11.70 -14.61 -19.97
C ASP A 30 -12.73 -15.63 -20.48
N PHE A 31 -13.01 -15.58 -21.78
CA PHE A 31 -13.98 -16.43 -22.48
C PHE A 31 -13.31 -17.26 -23.57
N ILE A 32 -13.89 -18.44 -23.82
CA ILE A 32 -13.54 -19.29 -24.96
C ILE A 32 -14.76 -19.35 -25.87
N SER A 33 -14.57 -19.11 -27.17
CA SER A 33 -15.67 -19.23 -28.13
C SER A 33 -16.17 -20.66 -28.23
N LYS A 34 -17.49 -20.84 -28.17
CA LYS A 34 -18.14 -22.13 -28.41
C LYS A 34 -18.17 -22.52 -29.89
N ILE A 35 -18.03 -21.52 -30.78
CA ILE A 35 -18.16 -21.69 -32.23
C ILE A 35 -16.78 -21.82 -32.88
N ARG A 36 -15.86 -20.90 -32.55
CA ARG A 36 -14.51 -20.89 -33.13
C ARG A 36 -13.53 -21.61 -32.20
N LYS A 37 -13.22 -22.86 -32.52
CA LYS A 37 -12.28 -23.69 -31.75
C LYS A 37 -10.93 -22.96 -31.58
N GLY A 38 -10.51 -22.79 -30.33
CA GLY A 38 -9.25 -22.15 -29.97
C GLY A 38 -9.29 -20.62 -29.85
N TYR A 39 -10.39 -19.96 -30.21
CA TYR A 39 -10.52 -18.52 -30.02
C TYR A 39 -10.81 -18.17 -28.56
N LYS A 40 -9.95 -17.34 -27.99
CA LYS A 40 -10.08 -16.80 -26.63
C LYS A 40 -10.16 -15.28 -26.72
N HIS A 41 -11.04 -14.69 -25.95
CA HIS A 41 -11.12 -13.23 -25.81
C HIS A 41 -11.35 -12.89 -24.33
N SER A 42 -10.96 -11.68 -23.96
CA SER A 42 -11.19 -11.13 -22.64
C SER A 42 -12.10 -9.92 -22.77
N GLU A 43 -13.01 -9.77 -21.82
CA GLU A 43 -13.85 -8.58 -21.69
C GLU A 43 -13.60 -7.96 -20.30
N TRP A 44 -13.65 -6.63 -20.25
CA TRP A 44 -13.46 -5.87 -19.01
C TRP A 44 -14.80 -5.28 -18.60
N PHE A 45 -15.20 -5.53 -17.35
CA PHE A 45 -16.43 -5.04 -16.76
C PHE A 45 -16.13 -4.01 -15.68
N PRO A 46 -16.91 -2.91 -15.57
CA PRO A 46 -16.83 -2.01 -14.43
C PRO A 46 -17.05 -2.80 -13.14
N GLN A 47 -16.11 -2.67 -12.20
CA GLN A 47 -16.09 -3.49 -10.98
C GLN A 47 -17.38 -3.34 -10.16
N ASP A 48 -17.87 -2.12 -9.98
CA ASP A 48 -19.03 -1.84 -9.12
C ASP A 48 -20.32 -2.48 -9.64
N GLU A 49 -20.56 -2.37 -10.95
CA GLU A 49 -21.73 -2.97 -11.61
C GLU A 49 -21.61 -4.49 -11.64
N PHE A 50 -20.43 -5.00 -11.99
CA PHE A 50 -20.19 -6.43 -12.07
C PHE A 50 -20.37 -7.12 -10.72
N LEU A 51 -19.85 -6.53 -9.64
CA LEU A 51 -19.98 -7.08 -8.28
C LEU A 51 -21.41 -6.99 -7.74
N LYS A 52 -22.18 -5.96 -8.14
CA LYS A 52 -23.61 -5.85 -7.80
C LYS A 52 -24.42 -7.00 -8.42
N SER A 53 -24.13 -7.34 -9.67
CA SER A 53 -24.79 -8.43 -10.39
C SER A 53 -24.23 -9.82 -10.03
N ASN A 54 -22.98 -9.89 -9.55
CA ASN A 54 -22.27 -11.15 -9.27
C ASN A 54 -21.62 -11.17 -7.88
N PRO A 55 -22.39 -11.06 -6.78
CA PRO A 55 -21.82 -10.98 -5.43
C PRO A 55 -21.01 -12.22 -5.05
N GLY A 56 -21.34 -13.40 -5.58
CA GLY A 56 -20.62 -14.66 -5.31
C GLY A 56 -19.20 -14.72 -5.91
N VAL A 57 -18.89 -13.87 -6.89
CA VAL A 57 -17.58 -13.84 -7.57
C VAL A 57 -16.50 -13.19 -6.69
N ILE A 58 -16.86 -12.37 -5.71
CA ILE A 58 -15.94 -11.73 -4.76
C ILE A 58 -15.03 -12.78 -4.11
N THR A 59 -15.62 -13.89 -3.65
CA THR A 59 -14.89 -15.00 -3.01
C THR A 59 -13.93 -15.74 -3.96
N MET A 60 -14.13 -15.62 -5.28
CA MET A 60 -13.28 -16.22 -6.31
C MET A 60 -12.16 -15.28 -6.75
N LEU A 61 -12.36 -13.97 -6.64
CA LEU A 61 -11.36 -12.93 -6.87
C LEU A 61 -10.31 -12.88 -5.74
N ASP A 62 -10.60 -13.44 -4.57
CA ASP A 62 -9.68 -13.58 -3.43
C ASP A 62 -8.50 -14.54 -3.69
N LYS A 63 -8.43 -15.20 -4.87
CA LYS A 63 -7.24 -15.98 -5.31
C LYS A 63 -6.28 -15.19 -6.19
N THR A 64 -6.54 -13.89 -6.41
CA THR A 64 -5.55 -12.97 -6.97
C THR A 64 -4.43 -12.82 -5.92
N PRO A 65 -3.13 -12.85 -6.27
CA PRO A 65 -2.08 -12.54 -5.29
C PRO A 65 -2.48 -11.22 -4.63
N LEU A 66 -2.63 -11.24 -3.30
CA LEU A 66 -3.12 -10.12 -2.52
C LEU A 66 -2.42 -8.85 -3.02
N VAL A 67 -3.14 -8.01 -3.75
CA VAL A 67 -2.67 -6.65 -4.02
C VAL A 67 -2.84 -5.97 -2.68
N ILE A 68 -1.79 -6.04 -1.84
CA ILE A 68 -1.84 -5.44 -0.53
C ILE A 68 -1.93 -3.94 -0.76
N LYS A 69 -3.12 -3.39 -0.55
CA LYS A 69 -3.40 -1.98 -0.76
C LYS A 69 -2.56 -1.19 0.24
N GLU A 70 -1.74 -0.28 -0.27
CA GLU A 70 -0.99 0.66 0.55
C GLU A 70 -1.95 1.39 1.49
N ASP A 71 -1.51 1.61 2.73
CA ASP A 71 -2.30 2.33 3.72
C ASP A 71 -1.44 3.35 4.45
N LEU A 72 -2.06 4.41 4.93
CA LEU A 72 -1.43 5.51 5.64
C LEU A 72 -2.24 5.90 6.85
N GLY A 73 -1.60 6.39 7.89
CA GLY A 73 -2.30 6.72 9.13
C GLY A 73 -1.49 7.53 10.11
N VAL A 74 -2.08 7.74 11.28
CA VAL A 74 -1.48 8.48 12.39
C VAL A 74 -1.37 7.54 13.58
N VAL A 75 -0.17 7.46 14.16
CA VAL A 75 0.06 6.56 15.29
C VAL A 75 -0.76 7.02 16.49
N THR A 76 -1.44 6.11 17.17
CA THR A 76 -2.08 6.41 18.46
C THR A 76 -1.12 6.18 19.63
N LYS A 77 -0.37 5.07 19.55
CA LYS A 77 0.65 4.66 20.53
C LYS A 77 1.64 3.73 19.85
N SER A 78 2.89 3.73 20.29
CA SER A 78 3.88 2.70 19.95
C SER A 78 4.49 2.10 21.21
N GLY A 79 5.07 0.90 21.06
CA GLY A 79 6.00 0.32 22.02
C GLY A 79 7.28 -0.09 21.32
N ASP A 80 8.18 -0.81 21.99
CA ASP A 80 9.48 -1.21 21.43
C ASP A 80 9.35 -1.91 20.07
N ASN A 81 8.44 -2.89 19.98
CA ASN A 81 8.28 -3.78 18.81
C ASN A 81 6.87 -3.71 18.21
N TYR A 82 6.14 -2.61 18.43
CA TYR A 82 4.82 -2.46 17.84
C TYR A 82 4.42 -1.01 17.58
N LEU A 83 3.48 -0.84 16.66
CA LEU A 83 2.79 0.42 16.36
C LEU A 83 1.29 0.17 16.41
N GLN A 84 0.54 1.05 17.06
CA GLN A 84 -0.91 0.96 17.19
C GLN A 84 -1.57 2.21 16.63
N ASP A 85 -2.61 2.01 15.82
CA ASP A 85 -3.49 3.05 15.30
C ASP A 85 -4.94 2.61 15.49
N ILE A 86 -5.61 3.14 16.52
CA ILE A 86 -6.97 2.72 16.89
C ILE A 86 -8.04 3.11 15.86
N SER A 87 -7.72 4.01 14.92
CA SER A 87 -8.63 4.40 13.84
C SER A 87 -8.78 3.32 12.78
N LYS A 88 -7.90 2.31 12.78
CA LYS A 88 -7.82 1.27 11.77
C LYS A 88 -8.62 0.02 12.13
N ASN A 89 -9.02 -0.70 11.09
CA ASN A 89 -9.72 -1.98 11.18
C ASN A 89 -9.21 -2.93 10.08
N TRP A 90 -7.92 -3.28 10.16
CA TRP A 90 -7.26 -4.16 9.20
C TRP A 90 -7.70 -5.62 9.35
N LYS A 91 -7.63 -6.36 8.26
CA LYS A 91 -7.69 -7.82 8.32
C LYS A 91 -6.41 -8.34 8.98
N LYS A 92 -6.55 -9.40 9.78
CA LYS A 92 -5.43 -10.04 10.46
C LYS A 92 -4.38 -10.50 9.45
N ASP A 93 -3.12 -10.20 9.73
CA ASP A 93 -1.92 -10.62 8.98
C ASP A 93 -1.87 -10.24 7.49
N ILE A 94 -2.68 -9.26 7.06
CA ILE A 94 -2.69 -8.78 5.66
C ILE A 94 -1.44 -7.95 5.28
N TYR A 95 -0.73 -7.37 6.26
CA TYR A 95 0.45 -6.52 6.04
C TYR A 95 1.78 -7.21 6.37
N VAL A 96 1.78 -8.52 6.62
CA VAL A 96 3.01 -9.25 6.92
C VAL A 96 3.98 -9.17 5.74
N GLY A 97 5.24 -8.84 6.03
CA GLY A 97 6.30 -8.61 5.05
C GLY A 97 6.32 -7.18 4.46
N ILE A 98 5.31 -6.35 4.73
CA ILE A 98 5.28 -4.97 4.23
C ILE A 98 6.13 -4.04 5.11
N PRO A 99 6.91 -3.13 4.51
CA PRO A 99 7.55 -2.06 5.25
C PRO A 99 6.54 -1.05 5.80
N VAL A 100 6.64 -0.75 7.10
CA VAL A 100 6.08 0.45 7.70
C VAL A 100 7.15 1.52 7.79
N TRP A 101 6.87 2.69 7.21
CA TRP A 101 7.74 3.85 7.24
C TRP A 101 7.08 4.98 8.02
N ILE A 102 7.83 5.63 8.92
CA ILE A 102 7.37 6.84 9.61
C ILE A 102 7.71 8.05 8.72
N SER A 103 6.69 8.59 8.06
CA SER A 103 6.84 9.64 7.06
C SER A 103 7.03 11.02 7.67
N ARG A 104 6.48 11.27 8.85
CA ARG A 104 6.55 12.56 9.56
C ARG A 104 6.46 12.38 11.07
N GLY A 105 6.94 13.37 11.83
CA GLY A 105 6.74 13.49 13.26
C GLY A 105 7.79 12.73 14.08
N LYS A 106 7.46 12.33 15.31
CA LYS A 106 8.44 11.66 16.16
C LYS A 106 8.87 10.32 15.56
N GLY A 107 10.18 10.13 15.40
CA GLY A 107 10.73 8.92 14.81
C GLY A 107 10.62 8.84 13.29
N GLU A 108 10.42 9.99 12.62
CA GLU A 108 10.51 10.16 11.17
C GLU A 108 11.75 9.51 10.57
N SER A 109 11.63 9.09 9.31
CA SER A 109 12.67 8.42 8.53
C SER A 109 13.04 6.99 9.00
N GLN A 110 12.37 6.44 10.01
CA GLN A 110 12.56 5.04 10.40
C GLN A 110 11.63 4.11 9.62
N GLN A 111 12.18 2.98 9.18
CA GLN A 111 11.45 1.90 8.49
C GLN A 111 11.61 0.57 9.23
N ARG A 112 10.53 -0.22 9.26
CA ARG A 112 10.49 -1.55 9.87
C ARG A 112 9.69 -2.51 8.99
N VAL A 113 9.98 -3.80 9.08
CA VAL A 113 9.20 -4.83 8.39
C VAL A 113 8.15 -5.36 9.36
N ILE A 114 6.91 -5.48 8.88
CA ILE A 114 5.82 -6.02 9.69
C ILE A 114 5.91 -7.54 9.72
N ILE A 115 5.99 -8.13 10.91
CA ILE A 115 6.03 -9.60 11.11
C ILE A 115 4.64 -10.18 11.39
N LYS A 116 3.71 -9.36 11.89
CA LYS A 116 2.35 -9.73 12.25
C LYS A 116 1.48 -8.49 12.31
N ASN A 117 0.19 -8.57 11.97
CA ASN A 117 -0.75 -7.51 12.30
C ASN A 117 -2.10 -8.03 12.80
N ASP A 118 -2.64 -7.33 13.80
CA ASP A 118 -4.03 -7.50 14.23
C ASP A 118 -4.91 -6.42 13.55
N LYS A 119 -6.10 -6.15 14.10
CA LYS A 119 -7.04 -5.15 13.55
C LYS A 119 -6.51 -3.72 13.54
N ASN A 120 -5.64 -3.37 14.48
CA ASN A 120 -5.19 -1.99 14.69
C ASN A 120 -3.76 -1.91 15.25
N LYS A 121 -3.02 -3.02 15.21
CA LYS A 121 -1.67 -3.15 15.73
C LYS A 121 -0.79 -3.83 14.72
N LEU A 122 0.37 -3.23 14.47
CA LEU A 122 1.46 -3.79 13.67
C LEU A 122 2.57 -4.23 14.62
N TYR A 123 3.03 -5.46 14.49
CA TYR A 123 4.25 -5.94 15.15
C TYR A 123 5.39 -5.92 14.14
N ILE A 124 6.56 -5.47 14.57
CA ILE A 124 7.70 -5.18 13.71
C ILE A 124 8.90 -6.07 14.01
N ASP A 125 9.76 -6.22 13.02
CA ASP A 125 10.97 -7.05 13.02
C ASP A 125 12.04 -6.60 14.03
N LYS A 126 12.23 -5.28 14.18
CA LYS A 126 13.28 -4.70 15.04
C LYS A 126 12.77 -3.50 15.83
N LYS A 127 13.38 -3.26 16.99
CA LYS A 127 13.01 -2.16 17.89
C LYS A 127 13.06 -0.79 17.20
N TRP A 128 12.16 0.12 17.55
CA TRP A 128 12.30 1.53 17.17
C TRP A 128 13.55 2.14 17.85
N GLY A 129 14.33 2.92 17.10
CA GLY A 129 15.40 3.74 17.68
C GLY A 129 14.78 4.92 18.42
N ILE A 130 13.88 5.65 17.75
CA ILE A 130 13.02 6.67 18.36
C ILE A 130 11.57 6.21 18.28
N LYS A 131 10.90 6.07 19.44
CA LYS A 131 9.52 5.59 19.50
C LYS A 131 8.54 6.60 18.86
N PRO A 132 7.75 6.19 17.86
CA PRO A 132 6.68 7.03 17.31
C PRO A 132 5.57 7.34 18.32
N ASP A 133 4.91 8.48 18.19
CA ASP A 133 3.81 8.89 19.06
C ASP A 133 2.65 9.50 18.27
N LYS A 134 1.72 10.20 18.94
CA LYS A 134 0.54 10.80 18.32
C LYS A 134 0.83 11.86 17.25
N THR A 135 2.07 12.35 17.17
CA THR A 135 2.50 13.28 16.13
C THR A 135 3.01 12.57 14.87
N SER A 136 3.22 11.25 14.95
CA SER A 136 3.85 10.45 13.91
C SER A 136 2.84 10.00 12.85
N GLN A 137 3.17 10.23 11.58
CA GLN A 137 2.43 9.70 10.43
C GLN A 137 3.21 8.53 9.83
N TYR A 138 2.49 7.50 9.37
CA TYR A 138 3.11 6.31 8.78
C TYR A 138 2.50 5.94 7.43
N VAL A 139 3.28 5.20 6.65
CA VAL A 139 2.92 4.64 5.35
C VAL A 139 3.29 3.16 5.32
N LEU A 140 2.38 2.32 4.83
CA LEU A 140 2.55 0.88 4.59
C LEU A 140 2.69 0.67 3.09
N SER A 141 3.90 0.48 2.58
CA SER A 141 4.14 0.36 1.14
C SER A 141 5.51 -0.27 0.83
N PHE A 142 5.58 -1.02 -0.26
CA PHE A 142 6.84 -1.49 -0.87
C PHE A 142 7.54 -0.42 -1.71
N ASN A 143 6.83 0.66 -2.06
CA ASN A 143 7.30 1.74 -2.91
C ASN A 143 7.89 2.92 -2.11
N VAL A 144 8.03 2.78 -0.79
CA VAL A 144 8.79 3.77 0.00
C VAL A 144 10.25 3.64 -0.40
N GLN A 145 10.68 4.50 -1.32
CA GLN A 145 12.05 4.51 -1.81
C GLN A 145 13.01 4.87 -0.66
N GLU A 146 13.94 3.97 -0.36
CA GLU A 146 14.97 4.11 0.69
C GLU A 146 15.92 5.32 0.45
N ASN A 147 15.86 5.94 -0.73
CA ASN A 147 16.85 6.93 -1.19
C ASN A 147 16.23 8.15 -1.89
N ILE A 148 15.12 8.70 -1.39
CA ILE A 148 14.73 10.07 -1.80
C ILE A 148 15.69 11.05 -1.09
N LYS A 149 16.91 11.19 -1.63
CA LYS A 149 17.63 12.45 -1.43
C LYS A 149 16.73 13.52 -2.03
N PRO A 150 16.35 14.57 -1.29
CA PRO A 150 15.61 15.66 -1.90
C PRO A 150 16.43 16.20 -3.08
N GLN A 151 15.97 15.94 -4.29
CA GLN A 151 16.55 16.52 -5.50
C GLN A 151 15.81 17.83 -5.75
N GLY A 152 16.45 18.96 -5.42
CA GLY A 152 15.90 20.31 -5.60
C GLY A 152 15.87 21.14 -4.32
N ASN A 153 15.24 22.33 -4.40
CA ASN A 153 15.17 23.37 -3.36
C ASN A 153 14.50 22.89 -2.06
N VAL A 154 15.23 22.14 -1.24
CA VAL A 154 14.86 21.91 0.15
C VAL A 154 15.44 23.00 1.04
N LEU A 155 14.66 23.40 2.05
CA LEU A 155 15.20 24.18 3.15
C LEU A 155 16.39 23.41 3.74
N PRO A 156 17.54 24.05 3.99
CA PRO A 156 18.67 23.37 4.59
C PRO A 156 18.21 22.74 5.91
N GLY A 157 18.40 21.42 6.03
CA GLY A 157 18.19 20.70 7.28
C GLY A 157 18.98 21.34 8.42
N VAL A 158 18.59 21.07 9.67
CA VAL A 158 19.23 21.67 10.86
C VAL A 158 20.76 21.50 10.81
N GLU A 159 21.22 20.34 10.38
CA GLU A 159 22.64 20.01 10.19
C GLU A 159 23.32 20.88 9.12
N ALA A 160 22.63 21.16 8.01
CA ALA A 160 23.12 22.06 6.96
C ALA A 160 23.17 23.52 7.44
N LYS A 161 22.21 23.97 8.26
CA LYS A 161 22.24 25.30 8.89
C LYS A 161 23.44 25.46 9.83
N GLU A 162 23.76 24.44 10.62
CA GLU A 162 24.95 24.44 11.48
C GLU A 162 26.26 24.45 10.70
N LEU A 163 26.34 23.68 9.62
CA LEU A 163 27.49 23.67 8.70
C LEU A 163 27.68 25.02 8.01
N ILE A 164 26.60 25.62 7.50
CA ILE A 164 26.61 26.95 6.87
C ILE A 164 27.05 28.01 7.90
N SER A 165 26.53 27.95 9.14
CA SER A 165 26.94 28.84 10.23
C SER A 165 28.44 28.72 10.54
N LYS A 166 28.95 27.48 10.60
CA LYS A 166 30.39 27.21 10.80
C LYS A 166 31.23 27.74 9.63
N MET A 167 30.78 27.55 8.39
CA MET A 167 31.47 28.06 7.20
C MET A 167 31.51 29.59 7.15
N ILE A 168 30.38 30.26 7.44
CA ILE A 168 30.30 31.72 7.51
C ILE A 168 31.22 32.27 8.61
N LYS A 169 31.25 31.63 9.79
CA LYS A 169 32.16 32.01 10.88
C LYS A 169 33.62 31.83 10.49
N LYS A 170 33.96 30.76 9.75
CA LYS A 170 35.32 30.51 9.26
C LYS A 170 35.75 31.56 8.23
N ALA A 171 34.88 31.92 7.28
CA ALA A 171 35.13 32.94 6.26
C ALA A 171 35.32 34.35 6.85
N LYS A 172 34.58 34.69 7.91
CA LYS A 172 34.74 35.96 8.64
C LYS A 172 36.02 36.05 9.48
N LYS A 173 36.68 34.93 9.75
CA LYS A 173 37.93 34.86 10.53
C LYS A 173 39.18 34.87 9.63
N SER A 174 38.99 34.77 8.32
CA SER A 174 40.04 34.78 7.29
C SER A 174 40.12 36.10 6.53
N ILE A 175 39.47 37.15 7.04
CA ILE A 175 39.61 38.56 6.66
C ILE A 175 40.13 39.28 7.91
#